data_AF-A0A7S3HDG9-F1
#
_entry.id   AF-A0A7S3HDG9-F1
#
_cell.length_a   1.000
_cell.length_b   1.000
_cell.length_c   1.000
_cell.angle_alpha   90.00
_cell.angle_beta   90.00
_cell.angle_gamma   90.00
#
_symmetry.space_group_name_H-M   'P 1'
#
loop_
_entity.id
_entity.type
_entity.pdbx_description
1 polymer ?
#
loop_
_entity_poly.entity_id
_entity_poly.type
_entity_poly.pdbx_seq_one_letter_code
_entity_poly.pdbx_strand_id
1 'polypeptide(L)'
;KDVHRVCVALPRKRVTTTGYDKAIVRFYEQVYSGIRDHVNLDLVKCVVLAGPGFVKDDFLTWMMNRATQTGDSQILQKKSAFVAAHASCVHRQALKELLADEQVQKSIANTKAMEHLKALEG
;
A
#
# COMPACT_ATOMS: atom_id res chain seq x y z
N LYS A 1 -2.86 15.18 -10.93
CA LYS A 1 -2.60 14.03 -10.02
C LYS A 1 -3.68 14.08 -8.96
N ASP A 2 -4.69 13.25 -9.10
CA ASP A 2 -5.79 13.17 -8.16
C ASP A 2 -5.26 12.62 -6.82
N VAL A 3 -5.54 13.31 -5.72
CA VAL A 3 -5.09 12.91 -4.38
C VAL A 3 -6.31 12.43 -3.62
N HIS A 4 -6.52 11.12 -3.61
CA HIS A 4 -7.59 10.51 -2.83
C HIS A 4 -7.20 10.48 -1.35
N ARG A 5 -7.98 11.17 -0.49
CA ARG A 5 -7.73 11.25 0.95
C ARG A 5 -8.78 10.45 1.72
N VAL A 6 -8.34 9.40 2.41
CA VAL A 6 -9.16 8.63 3.34
C VAL A 6 -8.88 9.10 4.76
N CYS A 7 -9.92 9.49 5.52
CA CYS A 7 -9.82 9.86 6.93
C CYS A 7 -10.88 9.12 7.74
N VAL A 8 -10.43 8.32 8.71
CA VAL A 8 -11.30 7.56 9.62
C VAL A 8 -10.94 7.91 11.05
N ALA A 9 -11.95 8.27 11.85
CA ALA A 9 -11.77 8.50 13.28
C ALA A 9 -11.54 7.15 13.98
N LEU A 10 -10.29 6.83 14.30
CA LEU A 10 -9.96 5.65 15.09
C LEU A 10 -10.24 5.96 16.58
N PRO A 11 -11.17 5.22 17.23
CA PRO A 11 -11.43 5.42 18.65
C PRO A 11 -10.17 5.11 19.45
N ARG A 12 -9.83 5.96 20.44
CA ARG A 12 -8.69 5.71 21.34
C ARG A 12 -8.85 4.32 21.96
N LYS A 13 -7.77 3.54 21.99
CA LYS A 13 -7.73 2.20 22.58
C LYS A 13 -8.18 2.27 24.05
N ARG A 14 -9.48 2.03 24.30
CA ARG A 14 -10.04 1.78 25.62
C ARG A 14 -10.05 0.26 25.85
N VAL A 15 -10.18 -0.15 27.11
CA VAL A 15 -10.04 -1.52 27.63
C VAL A 15 -10.83 -2.59 26.83
N THR A 16 -11.90 -2.20 26.12
CA THR A 16 -12.62 -3.06 25.18
C THR A 16 -12.05 -2.94 23.76
N THR A 17 -11.17 -3.87 23.39
CA THR A 17 -10.41 -3.95 22.13
C THR A 17 -11.27 -3.99 20.84
N THR A 18 -12.56 -4.33 20.95
CA THR A 18 -13.46 -4.60 19.81
C THR A 18 -13.83 -3.38 18.95
N GLY A 19 -13.86 -2.17 19.52
CA GLY A 19 -14.22 -0.96 18.78
C GLY A 19 -13.10 -0.45 17.86
N TYR A 20 -11.85 -0.59 18.31
CA TYR A 20 -10.67 -0.21 17.53
C TYR A 20 -10.47 -1.16 16.34
N ASP A 21 -10.59 -2.46 16.58
CA ASP A 21 -10.42 -3.50 15.56
C ASP A 21 -11.40 -3.35 14.38
N LYS A 22 -12.68 -3.09 14.70
CA LYS A 22 -13.69 -2.80 13.66
C LYS A 22 -13.39 -1.51 12.89
N ALA A 23 -12.91 -0.47 13.57
CA ALA A 23 -12.62 0.82 12.93
C ALA A 23 -11.40 0.72 12.00
N ILE A 24 -10.38 -0.06 12.37
CA ILE A 24 -9.19 -0.23 11.52
C ILE A 24 -9.48 -1.08 10.29
N VAL A 25 -10.30 -2.14 10.41
CA VAL A 25 -10.76 -2.91 9.24
C VAL A 25 -11.56 -2.03 8.27
N ARG A 26 -12.46 -1.16 8.78
CA ARG A 26 -13.19 -0.19 7.93
C ARG A 26 -12.28 0.83 7.27
N PHE A 27 -11.20 1.22 7.94
CA PHE A 27 -10.18 2.08 7.35
C PHE A 27 -9.49 1.35 6.19
N TYR A 28 -9.07 0.10 6.39
CA TYR A 28 -8.46 -0.72 5.34
C TYR A 28 -9.39 -0.96 4.15
N GLU A 29 -10.67 -1.23 4.37
CA GLU A 29 -11.65 -1.39 3.28
C GLU A 29 -11.78 -0.13 2.43
N GLN A 30 -11.83 1.06 3.05
CA GLN A 30 -11.90 2.32 2.31
C GLN A 30 -10.62 2.62 1.54
N VAL A 31 -9.45 2.33 2.11
CA VAL A 31 -8.17 2.48 1.41
C VAL A 31 -8.10 1.52 0.22
N TYR A 32 -8.53 0.26 0.39
CA TYR A 32 -8.54 -0.74 -0.66
C TYR A 32 -9.48 -0.36 -1.82
N SER A 33 -10.70 0.11 -1.53
CA SER A 33 -11.59 0.63 -2.56
C SER A 33 -10.97 1.83 -3.26
N GLY A 34 -10.43 2.80 -2.49
CA GLY A 34 -9.78 3.98 -3.04
C GLY A 34 -8.64 3.65 -4.01
N ILE A 35 -7.81 2.65 -3.68
CA ILE A 35 -6.76 2.15 -4.58
C ILE A 35 -7.37 1.58 -5.86
N ARG A 36 -8.38 0.73 -5.76
CA ARG A 36 -9.01 0.09 -6.93
C ARG A 36 -9.69 1.11 -7.86
N ASP A 37 -10.37 2.10 -7.29
CA ASP A 37 -11.16 3.09 -8.04
C ASP A 37 -10.28 4.18 -8.66
N HIS A 38 -9.16 4.54 -8.04
CA HIS A 38 -8.34 5.69 -8.45
C HIS A 38 -6.97 5.30 -9.01
N VAL A 39 -6.51 4.06 -8.83
CA VAL A 39 -5.18 3.59 -9.27
C VAL A 39 -5.33 2.48 -10.29
N ASN A 40 -4.95 2.78 -11.54
CA ASN A 40 -4.81 1.75 -12.55
C ASN A 40 -3.50 0.97 -12.33
N LEU A 41 -3.61 -0.21 -11.71
CA LEU A 41 -2.50 -1.12 -11.40
C LEU A 41 -1.72 -1.62 -12.63
N ASP A 42 -2.33 -1.56 -13.81
CA ASP A 42 -1.68 -1.93 -15.07
C ASP A 42 -0.62 -0.90 -15.48
N LEU A 43 -0.97 0.39 -15.35
CA LEU A 43 -0.12 1.53 -15.72
C LEU A 43 0.95 1.88 -14.67
N VAL A 44 0.74 1.49 -13.42
CA VAL A 44 1.72 1.78 -12.36
C VAL A 44 2.78 0.67 -12.26
N LYS A 45 4.03 1.10 -12.15
CA LYS A 45 5.18 0.20 -12.00
C LYS A 45 5.35 -0.31 -10.57
N CYS A 46 5.06 0.54 -9.58
CA CYS A 46 5.23 0.21 -8.17
C CYS A 46 4.21 1.00 -7.34
N VAL A 47 3.67 0.37 -6.30
CA VAL A 47 2.78 1.00 -5.32
C VAL A 47 3.49 1.01 -3.97
N VAL A 48 3.79 2.21 -3.47
CA VAL A 48 4.49 2.37 -2.20
C VAL A 48 3.50 2.61 -1.08
N LEU A 49 3.50 1.72 -0.08
CA LEU A 49 2.71 1.84 1.14
C LEU A 49 3.58 2.45 2.23
N ALA A 50 3.34 3.74 2.51
CA ALA A 50 4.14 4.51 3.44
C ALA A 50 3.36 4.83 4.72
N GLY A 51 3.91 4.49 5.88
CA GLY A 51 3.27 4.84 7.16
C GLY A 51 4.15 4.59 8.38
N PRO A 52 3.81 5.22 9.52
CA PRO A 52 4.52 5.01 10.78
C PRO A 52 4.15 3.67 11.41
N GLY A 53 5.13 3.00 12.03
CA GLY A 53 4.93 1.73 12.73
C GLY A 53 4.58 0.55 11.81
N PHE A 54 3.70 -0.33 12.30
CA PHE A 54 3.35 -1.62 11.67
C PHE A 54 2.06 -1.59 10.84
N VAL A 55 1.33 -0.47 10.83
CA VAL A 55 0.03 -0.36 10.13
C VAL A 55 0.18 -0.62 8.62
N LYS A 56 1.31 -0.22 8.03
CA LYS A 56 1.60 -0.47 6.61
C LYS A 56 1.74 -1.96 6.29
N ASP A 57 2.39 -2.71 7.17
CA ASP A 57 2.65 -4.14 7.00
C ASP A 57 1.36 -4.93 7.26
N ASP A 58 0.63 -4.55 8.30
CA ASP A 58 -0.67 -5.10 8.65
C ASP A 58 -1.70 -4.87 7.54
N PHE A 59 -1.75 -3.65 6.98
CA PHE A 59 -2.59 -3.35 5.81
C PHE A 59 -2.18 -4.17 4.58
N LEU A 60 -0.88 -4.31 4.31
CA LEU A 60 -0.39 -5.12 3.18
C LEU A 60 -0.84 -6.57 3.31
N THR A 61 -0.69 -7.17 4.50
CA THR A 61 -1.17 -8.53 4.77
C THR A 61 -2.69 -8.62 4.64
N TRP A 62 -3.44 -7.67 5.21
CA TRP A 62 -4.90 -7.63 5.12
C TRP A 62 -5.37 -7.52 3.67
N MET A 63 -4.75 -6.65 2.88
CA MET A 63 -5.06 -6.43 1.46
C MET A 63 -4.81 -7.69 0.63
N MET A 64 -3.69 -8.39 0.85
CA MET A 64 -3.38 -9.63 0.12
C MET A 64 -4.39 -10.74 0.46
N ASN A 65 -4.77 -10.86 1.73
CA ASN A 65 -5.81 -11.80 2.15
C ASN A 65 -7.15 -11.44 1.52
N ARG A 66 -7.53 -10.15 1.52
CA ARG A 66 -8.77 -9.68 0.90
C ARG A 66 -8.79 -9.95 -0.60
N ALA A 67 -7.72 -9.63 -1.32
CA ALA A 67 -7.61 -9.88 -2.75
C ALA A 67 -7.71 -11.38 -3.08
N THR A 68 -7.15 -12.25 -2.23
CA THR A 68 -7.28 -13.70 -2.38
C THR A 68 -8.73 -14.16 -2.19
N GLN A 69 -9.42 -13.62 -1.17
CA GLN A 69 -10.83 -13.95 -0.90
C GLN A 69 -11.78 -13.47 -2.00
N THR A 70 -11.53 -12.29 -2.56
CA THR A 70 -12.38 -11.69 -3.60
C THR A 70 -11.98 -12.10 -5.03
N GLY A 71 -10.89 -12.85 -5.19
CA GLY A 71 -10.35 -13.23 -6.51
C GLY A 71 -9.81 -12.04 -7.31
N ASP A 72 -9.34 -10.99 -6.64
CA ASP A 72 -8.83 -9.77 -7.28
C ASP A 72 -7.46 -10.03 -7.93
N SER A 73 -7.52 -10.47 -9.18
CA SER A 73 -6.34 -10.84 -9.97
C SER A 73 -5.40 -9.66 -10.20
N GLN A 74 -5.89 -8.41 -10.20
CA GLN A 74 -5.05 -7.24 -10.45
C GLN A 74 -4.07 -7.00 -9.28
N ILE A 75 -4.57 -7.09 -8.05
CA ILE A 75 -3.74 -6.97 -6.85
C ILE A 75 -2.80 -8.18 -6.72
N LEU A 76 -3.31 -9.38 -6.96
CA LEU A 76 -2.54 -10.63 -6.81
C LEU A 76 -1.37 -10.72 -7.80
N GLN A 77 -1.59 -10.34 -9.07
CA GLN A 77 -0.54 -10.33 -10.09
C GLN A 77 0.54 -9.28 -9.83
N LYS A 78 0.16 -8.15 -9.22
CA LYS A 78 1.08 -7.05 -8.88
C LYS A 78 1.60 -7.14 -7.44
N LYS A 79 1.47 -8.28 -6.77
CA LYS A 79 1.91 -8.48 -5.38
C LYS A 79 3.35 -8.01 -5.13
N SER A 80 4.28 -8.34 -6.03
CA SER A 80 5.69 -7.94 -5.93
C SER A 80 5.97 -6.47 -6.24
N ALA A 81 4.99 -5.75 -6.79
CA ALA A 81 5.06 -4.31 -7.05
C ALA A 81 4.64 -3.47 -5.83
N PHE A 82 4.09 -4.08 -4.78
CA PHE A 82 3.77 -3.41 -3.53
C PHE A 82 5.01 -3.36 -2.62
N VAL A 83 5.43 -2.15 -2.24
CA VAL A 83 6.60 -1.93 -1.39
C VAL A 83 6.15 -1.21 -0.13
N ALA A 84 6.40 -1.82 1.03
CA ALA A 84 6.21 -1.17 2.32
C ALA A 84 7.42 -0.29 2.64
N ALA A 85 7.17 0.96 3.04
CA ALA A 85 8.23 1.92 3.33
C ALA A 85 7.92 2.73 4.58
N HIS A 86 8.96 3.08 5.34
CA HIS A 86 8.76 3.86 6.55
C HIS A 86 8.51 5.33 6.19
N ALA A 87 7.41 5.89 6.70
CA ALA A 87 7.17 7.32 6.65
C ALA A 87 6.85 7.84 8.05
N SER A 88 7.57 8.87 8.47
CA SER A 88 7.39 9.49 9.78
C SER A 88 6.10 10.33 9.85
N CYS A 89 5.55 10.76 8.71
CA CYS A 89 4.27 11.48 8.67
C CYS A 89 3.52 11.32 7.33
N VAL A 90 2.26 11.75 7.28
CA VAL A 90 1.37 11.73 6.09
C VAL A 90 1.54 12.97 5.19
N HIS A 91 2.47 13.88 5.51
CA HIS A 91 2.66 15.11 4.74
C HIS A 91 3.54 14.91 3.50
N ARG A 92 3.42 15.80 2.51
CA ARG A 92 4.24 15.78 1.27
C ARG A 92 5.76 15.75 1.53
N GLN A 93 6.20 16.22 2.70
CA GLN A 93 7.61 16.18 3.11
C GLN A 93 8.09 14.74 3.25
N ALA A 94 7.33 13.89 3.96
CA ALA A 94 7.64 12.47 4.10
C ALA A 94 7.63 11.74 2.76
N LEU A 95 6.80 12.17 1.79
CA LEU A 95 6.85 11.61 0.43
C LEU A 95 8.20 11.88 -0.25
N LYS A 96 8.77 13.08 -0.07
CA LYS A 96 10.10 13.40 -0.64
C LYS A 96 11.20 12.59 0.02
N GLU A 97 11.13 12.44 1.34
CA GLU A 97 12.08 11.62 2.12
C GLU A 97 12.00 10.14 1.68
N LEU A 98 10.78 9.62 1.52
CA LEU A 98 10.54 8.25 1.05
C LEU A 98 11.10 8.00 -0.36
N LEU A 99 10.94 8.98 -1.26
CA LEU A 99 11.48 8.90 -2.62
C LEU A 99 13.00 9.08 -2.67
N ALA A 100 13.58 9.72 -1.66
CA ALA A 100 15.03 9.88 -1.50
C ALA A 100 15.68 8.69 -0.78
N ASP A 101 14.89 7.83 -0.13
CA ASP A 101 15.38 6.65 0.58
C ASP A 101 15.94 5.60 -0.39
N GLU A 102 17.20 5.23 -0.20
CA GLU A 102 17.90 4.26 -1.07
C GLU A 102 17.24 2.87 -1.08
N GLN A 103 16.61 2.44 0.01
CA GLN A 103 15.96 1.13 0.08
C GLN A 103 14.67 1.11 -0.76
N VAL A 104 13.92 2.21 -0.72
CA VAL A 104 12.75 2.41 -1.58
C VAL A 104 13.16 2.56 -3.03
N GLN A 105 14.22 3.33 -3.32
CA GLN A 105 14.76 3.46 -4.67
C GLN A 105 15.26 2.13 -5.22
N LYS A 106 15.97 1.32 -4.43
CA LYS A 106 16.42 -0.03 -4.81
C LYS A 106 15.24 -0.95 -5.07
N SER A 107 14.18 -0.88 -4.26
CA SER A 107 12.98 -1.69 -4.48
C SER A 107 12.27 -1.29 -5.77
N ILE A 108 12.10 0.01 -6.03
CA ILE A 108 11.53 0.52 -7.29
C ILE A 108 12.42 0.17 -8.50
N ALA A 109 13.74 0.29 -8.35
CA ALA A 109 14.70 -0.04 -9.39
C ALA A 109 14.72 -1.55 -9.69
N ASN A 110 14.62 -2.40 -8.67
CA ASN A 110 14.48 -3.84 -8.83
C ASN A 110 13.18 -4.18 -9.59
N THR A 111 12.07 -3.50 -9.31
CA THR A 111 10.83 -3.71 -10.09
C THR A 111 11.01 -3.32 -11.57
N LYS A 112 11.74 -2.24 -11.87
CA LYS A 112 12.08 -1.86 -13.26
C LYS A 112 13.03 -2.86 -13.93
N ALA A 113 14.04 -3.34 -13.23
CA ALA A 113 15.00 -4.31 -13.76
C ALA A 113 14.33 -5.66 -14.03
N MET A 114 13.42 -6.09 -13.15
CA MET A 114 12.61 -7.31 -13.36
C MET A 114 11.67 -7.19 -14.57
N GLU A 115 11.13 -6.00 -14.85
CA GLU A 115 10.32 -5.74 -16.05
C GLU A 115 11.15 -5.88 -17.34
N HIS A 116 12.40 -5.39 -17.34
CA HIS A 116 13.33 -5.56 -18.46
C HIS A 116 13.82 -7.00 -18.66
N LEU A 117 14.08 -7.74 -17.57
CA LEU A 117 14.51 -9.14 -17.65
C LEU A 117 13.39 -10.05 -18.18
N LYS A 118 12.14 -9.82 -17.75
CA LYS A 118 10.98 -10.55 -18.30
C LYS A 118 10.77 -10.36 -19.80
N ALA A 119 11.22 -9.23 -20.36
CA ALA A 119 11.09 -8.94 -21.78
C ALA A 119 12.19 -9.58 -22.65
N LEU A 120 13.24 -10.15 -22.04
CA LEU A 120 14.38 -10.75 -22.75
C LEU A 120 14.30 -12.29 -22.83
N GLU A 121 13.40 -12.92 -22.07
CA GLU A 121 13.20 -14.38 -22.05
C GLU A 121 12.02 -14.84 -22.94
N GLY A 122 11.57 -14.00 -23.89
CA GLY A 122 10.50 -14.29 -24.85
C GLY A 122 11.00 -14.49 -26.27
#